data_AF-A0A9D6VA48-F1
#
_entry.id   AF-A0A9D6VA48-F1
#
_cell.length_a   1.000
_cell.length_b   1.000
_cell.length_c   1.000
_cell.angle_alpha   90.00
_cell.angle_beta   90.00
_cell.angle_gamma   90.00
#
_symmetry.space_group_name_H-M   'P 1'
#
loop_
_entity.id
_entity.type
_entity.pdbx_description
1 polymer ?
#
loop_
_entity_poly.entity_id
_entity_poly.type
_entity_poly.pdbx_seq_one_letter_code
_entity_poly.pdbx_strand_id
1 'polypeptide(L)'
;MYKIVYTKNFERNFKKIDNSIAKRILDKISELSENPYNIKLLKYSPKDLPNLCKLRCGDWRILFWVDFKIILLFFIRLSTEVRFIVI
;
A
#
# COMPACT_ATOMS: atom_id res chain seq x y z
N MET A 1 10.63 -4.33 -13.50
CA MET A 1 9.20 -4.51 -13.14
C MET A 1 9.09 -5.40 -11.92
N TYR A 2 8.39 -4.91 -10.91
CA TYR A 2 8.04 -5.60 -9.67
C TYR A 2 6.64 -6.21 -9.82
N LYS A 3 6.43 -7.41 -9.29
CA LYS A 3 5.14 -8.06 -9.22
C LYS A 3 4.33 -7.47 -8.08
N ILE A 4 3.17 -6.90 -8.40
CA ILE A 4 2.23 -6.41 -7.38
C ILE A 4 1.36 -7.58 -6.89
N VAL A 5 1.25 -7.72 -5.57
CA VAL A 5 0.37 -8.69 -4.91
C VAL A 5 -0.59 -7.93 -3.99
N TYR A 6 -1.89 -8.11 -4.24
CA TYR A 6 -2.95 -7.51 -3.45
C TYR A 6 -3.39 -8.46 -2.36
N THR A 7 -3.58 -7.94 -1.15
CA THR A 7 -4.22 -8.70 -0.07
C THR A 7 -5.74 -8.72 -0.28
N LYS A 8 -6.42 -9.76 0.22
CA LYS A 8 -7.90 -9.82 0.20
C LYS A 8 -8.55 -8.59 0.86
N ASN A 9 -7.90 -8.05 1.90
CA ASN A 9 -8.36 -6.83 2.56
C ASN A 9 -8.21 -5.60 1.65
N PHE A 10 -7.11 -5.50 0.91
CA PHE A 10 -6.93 -4.45 -0.09
C PHE A 10 -8.05 -4.52 -1.13
N GLU A 11 -8.29 -5.68 -1.74
CA GLU A 11 -9.33 -5.83 -2.77
C GLU A 11 -10.74 -5.47 -2.27
N ARG A 12 -11.10 -5.92 -1.06
CA ARG A 12 -12.40 -5.62 -0.45
C ARG A 12 -12.60 -4.13 -0.19
N ASN A 13 -11.55 -3.42 0.24
CA ASN A 13 -11.62 -1.98 0.48
C ASN A 13 -11.58 -1.21 -0.83
N PHE A 14 -10.73 -1.62 -1.76
CA PHE A 14 -10.56 -0.98 -3.07
C PHE A 14 -11.87 -0.95 -3.86
N LYS A 15 -12.66 -2.03 -3.81
CA LYS A 15 -14.00 -2.09 -4.43
C LYS A 15 -15.01 -1.06 -3.90
N LYS A 16 -14.79 -0.49 -2.71
CA LYS A 16 -15.70 0.48 -2.07
C LYS A 16 -15.30 1.93 -2.33
N ILE A 17 -14.19 2.15 -3.03
CA ILE A 17 -13.65 3.49 -3.29
C ILE A 17 -14.28 4.04 -4.56
N ASP A 18 -14.46 5.36 -4.58
CA ASP A 18 -14.89 6.07 -5.79
C ASP A 18 -13.92 5.83 -6.98
N ASN A 19 -14.47 5.70 -8.18
CA ASN A 19 -13.72 5.40 -9.40
C ASN A 19 -12.57 6.39 -9.67
N SER A 20 -12.76 7.68 -9.36
CA SER A 20 -11.73 8.71 -9.54
C SER A 20 -10.50 8.43 -8.68
N ILE A 21 -10.72 8.00 -7.44
CA ILE A 21 -9.66 7.69 -6.49
C ILE A 21 -9.05 6.33 -6.81
N ALA A 22 -9.86 5.34 -7.16
CA ALA A 22 -9.41 4.01 -7.57
C ALA A 22 -8.42 4.10 -8.75
N LYS A 23 -8.74 4.91 -9.76
CA LYS A 23 -7.85 5.15 -10.90
C LYS A 23 -6.50 5.73 -10.48
N ARG A 24 -6.51 6.80 -9.66
CA ARG A 24 -5.28 7.42 -9.12
C ARG A 24 -4.41 6.43 -8.35
N ILE A 25 -5.03 5.50 -7.62
CA ILE A 25 -4.31 4.46 -6.89
C ILE A 25 -3.66 3.47 -7.85
N LEU A 26 -4.36 3.02 -8.89
CA LEU A 26 -3.81 2.11 -9.88
C LEU A 26 -2.66 2.73 -10.67
N ASP A 27 -2.79 3.99 -11.08
CA ASP A 27 -1.72 4.73 -11.77
C ASP A 27 -0.45 4.77 -10.90
N LYS A 28 -0.61 5.12 -9.62
CA LYS A 28 0.47 5.11 -8.61
C LYS A 28 1.10 3.73 -8.40
N ILE A 29 0.30 2.67 -8.41
CA ILE A 29 0.79 1.29 -8.25
C ILE A 29 1.55 0.85 -9.51
N SER A 30 1.10 1.26 -10.69
CA SER A 30 1.78 1.00 -11.95
C SER A 30 3.16 1.67 -11.95
N GLU A 31 3.23 2.96 -11.62
CA GLU A 31 4.50 3.70 -11.46
C GLU A 31 5.43 3.00 -10.45
N LEU A 32 4.87 2.57 -9.31
CA LEU A 32 5.60 1.86 -8.26
C LEU A 32 6.17 0.52 -8.75
N SER A 33 5.43 -0.20 -9.59
CA SER A 33 5.86 -1.48 -10.16
C SER A 33 7.05 -1.32 -11.13
N GLU A 34 7.17 -0.16 -11.76
CA GLU A 34 8.27 0.16 -12.67
C GLU A 34 9.49 0.67 -11.90
N ASN A 35 9.29 1.57 -10.94
CA ASN A 35 10.35 2.27 -10.24
C ASN A 35 10.01 2.52 -8.75
N PRO A 36 10.42 1.64 -7.83
CA PRO A 36 10.16 1.77 -6.41
C PRO A 36 11.13 2.73 -5.67
N TYR A 37 11.88 3.60 -6.34
CA TYR A 37 12.94 4.35 -5.66
C TYR A 37 12.45 5.58 -4.86
N ASN A 38 11.20 6.04 -5.06
CA ASN A 38 10.68 7.25 -4.42
C ASN A 38 9.78 6.99 -3.18
N ILE A 39 10.01 5.86 -2.50
CA ILE A 39 9.17 5.39 -1.42
C ILE A 39 9.69 5.90 -0.07
N LYS A 40 8.78 6.38 0.78
CA LYS A 40 9.11 6.74 2.14
C LYS A 40 8.87 5.56 3.07
N LEU A 41 9.91 5.16 3.81
CA LEU A 41 9.76 4.26 4.93
C LEU A 41 8.85 4.87 6.00
N LEU A 42 8.07 4.02 6.64
CA LEU A 42 7.30 4.39 7.81
C LEU A 42 8.29 4.56 8.99
N LYS A 43 8.46 5.79 9.48
CA LYS A 43 9.41 6.11 10.57
C LYS A 43 9.23 5.24 11.83
N TYR A 44 8.00 4.80 12.09
CA TYR A 44 7.64 3.95 13.22
C TYR A 44 6.92 2.72 12.71
N SER A 45 7.66 1.85 12.02
CA SER A 45 7.15 0.52 11.72
C SER A 45 6.99 -0.27 13.03
N PRO A 46 5.87 -0.97 13.26
CA PRO A 46 5.75 -1.91 14.37
C PRO A 46 6.92 -2.90 14.35
N LYS A 47 7.38 -3.36 15.53
CA LYS A 47 8.47 -4.34 15.61
C LYS A 47 8.18 -5.60 14.79
N ASP A 48 6.91 -5.98 14.71
CA ASP A 48 6.44 -7.15 13.96
C ASP A 48 6.35 -6.90 12.44
N LEU A 49 6.45 -5.64 11.99
CA LEU A 49 6.38 -5.28 10.58
C LEU A 49 7.56 -4.38 10.14
N PRO A 50 8.82 -4.86 10.17
CA PRO A 50 9.97 -4.05 9.75
C PRO A 50 9.87 -3.64 8.27
N ASN A 51 10.52 -2.55 7.90
CA ASN A 51 10.62 -2.04 6.52
C ASN A 51 9.29 -1.68 5.84
N LEU A 52 8.24 -1.45 6.62
CA LEU A 52 6.95 -1.03 6.09
C LEU A 52 7.05 0.33 5.41
N CYS A 53 6.61 0.39 4.16
CA CYS A 53 6.65 1.56 3.32
C CYS A 53 5.28 2.21 3.22
N LYS A 54 5.24 3.52 2.91
CA LYS A 54 4.00 4.26 2.67
C LYS A 54 4.01 5.02 1.35
N LEU A 55 2.87 4.95 0.65
CA LEU A 55 2.58 5.75 -0.54
C LEU A 55 1.37 6.65 -0.27
N ARG A 56 1.48 7.94 -0.58
CA ARG A 56 0.37 8.91 -0.47
C ARG A 56 -0.36 9.01 -1.81
N CYS A 57 -1.66 8.74 -1.79
CA CYS A 57 -2.57 8.82 -2.93
C CYS A 57 -3.73 9.76 -2.56
N GLY A 58 -3.47 11.07 -2.53
CA GLY A 58 -4.43 12.07 -2.02
C GLY A 58 -4.70 11.87 -0.52
N ASP A 59 -5.97 11.67 -0.16
CA ASP A 59 -6.39 11.41 1.21
C ASP A 59 -6.09 9.98 1.68
N TRP A 60 -5.83 9.08 0.73
CA TRP A 60 -5.56 7.68 1.01
C TRP A 60 -4.06 7.44 1.19
N ARG A 61 -3.73 6.51 2.08
CA ARG A 61 -2.36 6.02 2.26
C ARG A 61 -2.34 4.52 2.05
N ILE A 62 -1.46 4.08 1.17
CA ILE A 62 -1.23 2.67 0.89
C ILE A 62 0.02 2.29 1.64
N LEU A 63 -0.06 1.26 2.47
CA LEU A 63 1.10 0.66 3.10
C LEU A 63 1.53 -0.56 2.31
N PHE A 64 2.83 -0.81 2.23
CA PHE A 64 3.32 -1.95 1.48
C PHE A 64 4.72 -2.36 1.87
N TRP A 65 5.09 -3.56 1.45
CA TRP A 65 6.46 -4.05 1.52
C TRP A 65 7.03 -4.24 0.13
N VAL A 66 8.34 -4.02 0.02
CA VAL A 66 9.12 -4.40 -1.15
C VAL A 66 10.03 -5.54 -0.71
N ASP A 67 9.80 -6.73 -1.24
CA ASP A 67 10.64 -7.89 -0.98
C ASP A 67 11.15 -8.48 -2.30
N PHE A 68 12.47 -8.43 -2.53
CA PHE A 68 13.14 -8.73 -3.79
C PHE A 68 12.54 -8.02 -5.03
N LYS A 69 11.44 -8.57 -5.57
CA LYS A 69 10.66 -8.08 -6.72
C LYS A 69 9.15 -8.11 -6.49
N ILE A 70 8.68 -8.34 -5.26
CA ILE A 70 7.26 -8.44 -4.91
C ILE A 70 6.88 -7.24 -4.08
N ILE A 71 5.74 -6.63 -4.41
CA ILE A 71 5.15 -5.53 -3.67
C ILE A 71 3.82 -5.98 -3.07
N LEU A 72 3.75 -6.05 -1.74
CA LEU A 72 2.54 -6.47 -1.02
C LEU A 72 1.76 -5.25 -0.55
N LEU A 73 0.55 -5.01 -1.06
CA LEU A 73 -0.23 -3.80 -0.77
C LEU A 73 -1.30 -3.99 0.32
N PHE A 74 -1.34 -3.03 1.24
CA PHE A 74 -2.32 -2.86 2.30
C PHE A 74 -2.99 -1.49 2.21
N PHE A 75 -4.28 -1.46 2.51
CA PHE A 75 -5.08 -0.25 2.44
C PHE A 75 -5.36 0.29 3.84
N ILE A 76 -5.03 1.55 4.10
CA ILE A 76 -5.33 2.21 5.38
C ILE A 76 -6.06 3.52 5.13
N ARG A 77 -7.28 3.61 5.67
CA ARG A 77 -8.05 4.85 5.78
C ARG A 77 -7.68 5.50 7.12
N LEU A 78 -7.21 6.75 7.11
CA LEU A 78 -6.66 7.42 8.31
C LEU A 78 -7.66 7.71 9.43
N SER A 79 -8.93 7.36 9.26
CA SER A 79 -9.95 7.60 10.29
C SER A 79 -10.13 6.42 11.25
N THR A 80 -9.30 5.38 11.17
CA THR A 80 -9.47 4.17 11.99
C THR A 80 -8.12 3.63 12.42
N GLU A 81 -7.93 3.43 13.73
CA GLU A 81 -6.78 2.69 14.27
C GLU A 81 -6.72 1.32 13.62
N VAL A 82 -5.67 1.06 12.84
CA VAL A 82 -5.49 -0.23 12.18
C VAL A 82 -4.69 -1.13 13.11
N ARG A 83 -5.35 -2.12 13.69
CA ARG A 83 -4.69 -3.30 14.27
C ARG A 83 -4.16 -4.13 13.11
N PHE A 84 -2.84 -4.23 12.99
CA PHE A 84 -2.20 -5.14 12.06
C PHE A 84 -2.52 -6.57 12.50
N ILE A 85 -3.36 -7.28 11.73
CA ILE A 85 -3.50 -8.73 11.87
C ILE A 85 -2.35 -9.32 11.08
N VAL A 86 -1.29 -9.71 11.80
CA VAL A 86 -0.21 -10.55 11.30
C VAL A 86 -0.81 -11.93 11.03
N ILE A 87 -0.72 -12.40 9.78
CA ILE A 87 -1.01 -13.79 9.41
C ILE A 87 0.28 -14.57 9.60
#